data_AF-A0A7C1GED8-F1
#
_entry.id   AF-A0A7C1GED8-F1
#
_cell.length_a   1.000
_cell.length_b   1.000
_cell.length_c   1.000
_cell.angle_alpha   90.00
_cell.angle_beta   90.00
_cell.angle_gamma   90.00
#
_symmetry.space_group_name_H-M   'P 1'
#
loop_
_entity.id
_entity.type
_entity.pdbx_description
1 polymer ?
#
loop_
_entity_poly.entity_id
_entity_poly.type
_entity_poly.pdbx_seq_one_letter_code
_entity_poly.pdbx_strand_id
1 'polypeptide(L)' 'RPGLNRDVEKDDQKRVATARDAIISGADHVVIGRPISTSADPLYTVRTIQEEIAMGLDAL' A
#
# COMPACT_ATOMS: atom_id res chain seq x y z
N ARG A 1 -27.33 -1.56 8.42
CA ARG A 1 -26.14 -0.83 8.92
C ARG A 1 -24.98 -1.27 8.05
N PRO A 2 -24.36 -0.39 7.24
CA PRO A 2 -23.29 -0.81 6.36
C PRO A 2 -22.02 -1.02 7.20
N GLY A 3 -21.65 -2.27 7.43
CA GLY A 3 -20.51 -2.66 8.27
C GLY A 3 -20.00 -4.07 7.98
N LEU A 4 -20.34 -4.63 6.81
CA LEU A 4 -19.99 -6.00 6.45
C LEU A 4 -19.49 -6.07 5.00
N ASN A 5 -18.54 -5.21 4.64
CA ASN A 5 -17.77 -5.37 3.40
C ASN A 5 -16.61 -6.35 3.65
N ARG A 6 -16.93 -7.58 4.08
CA ARG A 6 -15.93 -8.63 4.32
C ARG A 6 -15.52 -9.38 3.05
N ASP A 7 -16.24 -9.18 1.94
CA ASP A 7 -16.02 -9.91 0.68
C ASP A 7 -15.65 -8.96 -0.49
N VAL A 8 -14.58 -8.18 -0.34
CA VAL A 8 -14.00 -7.39 -1.45
C VAL A 8 -12.51 -7.74 -1.59
N GLU A 9 -12.19 -9.03 -1.61
CA GLU A 9 -10.79 -9.47 -1.52
C GLU A 9 -10.01 -9.34 -2.83
N LYS A 10 -10.63 -9.41 -4.02
CA LYS A 10 -9.86 -9.48 -5.28
C LYS A 10 -10.31 -8.61 -6.45
N ASP A 11 -11.58 -8.21 -6.53
CA ASP A 11 -12.11 -7.66 -7.80
C ASP A 11 -11.87 -6.14 -7.99
N ASP A 12 -11.79 -5.37 -6.91
CA ASP A 12 -11.64 -3.91 -7.00
C ASP A 12 -10.18 -3.40 -7.03
N GLN A 13 -9.19 -4.29 -6.83
CA GLN A 13 -7.77 -3.91 -6.91
C GLN A 13 -7.27 -3.99 -8.36
N LYS A 14 -7.90 -3.22 -9.27
CA LYS A 14 -7.57 -3.23 -10.71
C LYS A 14 -6.14 -2.80 -11.03
N ARG A 15 -5.46 -2.07 -10.14
CA ARG A 15 -4.03 -1.72 -10.25
C ARG A 15 -3.42 -1.64 -8.86
N VAL A 16 -2.61 -2.62 -8.49
CA VAL A 16 -1.77 -2.55 -7.29
C VAL A 16 -0.44 -1.96 -7.74
N ALA A 17 -0.14 -0.72 -7.31
CA ALA A 17 1.18 -0.12 -7.45
C ALA A 17 1.92 -0.25 -6.12
N THR A 18 3.24 -0.46 -6.18
CA THR A 18 4.08 -0.40 -4.97
C THR A 18 4.19 1.05 -4.49
N ALA A 19 4.58 1.26 -3.23
CA ALA A 19 4.81 2.61 -2.75
C ALA A 19 5.95 3.28 -3.54
N ARG A 20 6.98 2.51 -3.90
CA ARG A 20 8.08 2.93 -4.77
C ARG A 20 7.58 3.47 -6.11
N ASP A 21 6.75 2.70 -6.81
CA ASP A 21 6.24 3.08 -8.13
C ASP A 21 5.35 4.32 -8.04
N ALA A 22 4.59 4.47 -6.96
CA ALA A 22 3.80 5.67 -6.70
C ALA A 22 4.70 6.91 -6.54
N ILE A 23 5.76 6.82 -5.74
CA ILE A 23 6.73 7.92 -5.56
C ILE A 23 7.41 8.29 -6.88
N ILE A 24 7.92 7.31 -7.63
CA ILE A 24 8.57 7.54 -8.93
C ILE A 24 7.59 8.17 -9.94
N SER A 25 6.30 7.85 -9.84
CA SER A 25 5.25 8.45 -10.65
C SER A 25 4.87 9.88 -10.22
N GLY A 26 5.56 10.45 -9.22
CA GLY A 26 5.36 11.81 -8.72
C GLY A 26 4.29 11.92 -7.64
N ALA A 27 3.95 10.84 -6.93
CA ALA A 27 3.02 10.92 -5.81
C ALA A 27 3.69 11.50 -4.56
N ASP A 28 3.12 12.56 -3.98
CA ASP A 28 3.56 13.11 -2.70
C ASP A 28 3.00 12.34 -1.49
N HIS A 29 1.91 11.58 -1.70
CA HIS A 29 1.24 10.84 -0.63
C HIS A 29 0.69 9.50 -1.13
N VAL A 30 0.84 8.45 -0.31
CA VAL A 30 0.40 7.09 -0.61
C VAL A 30 -0.51 6.57 0.50
N VAL A 31 -1.72 6.12 0.15
CA VAL A 31 -2.69 5.57 1.11
C VAL A 31 -2.72 4.05 1.01
N ILE A 32 -2.37 3.37 2.11
CA ILE A 32 -2.25 1.91 2.15
C ILE A 32 -3.17 1.37 3.24
N GLY A 33 -4.23 0.68 2.81
CA GLY A 33 -5.26 0.11 3.69
C GLY A 33 -5.07 -1.39 3.89
N ARG A 34 -5.64 -2.19 2.97
CA ARG A 34 -5.67 -3.65 3.07
C ARG A 34 -4.32 -4.30 3.40
N PRO A 35 -3.21 -3.95 2.73
CA PRO A 35 -1.92 -4.56 3.03
C PRO A 35 -1.53 -4.44 4.49
N ILE A 36 -1.85 -3.34 5.16
CA ILE A 36 -1.56 -3.14 6.60
C ILE A 36 -2.62 -3.83 7.46
N SER A 37 -3.91 -3.63 7.16
CA SER A 37 -5.00 -4.12 8.01
C SER A 37 -5.18 -5.65 8.00
N THR A 38 -4.74 -6.34 6.95
CA THR A 38 -4.83 -7.80 6.83
C THR A 38 -3.48 -8.50 6.98
N SER A 39 -2.40 -7.78 7.32
CA SER A 39 -1.09 -8.37 7.52
C SER A 39 -1.04 -9.19 8.82
N ALA A 40 -0.34 -10.32 8.77
CA ALA A 40 -0.01 -11.10 9.96
C ALA A 40 1.01 -10.37 10.86
N ASP A 41 1.84 -9.49 10.28
CA ASP A 41 2.76 -8.60 11.00
C ASP A 41 2.68 -7.18 10.41
N PRO A 42 1.77 -6.34 10.94
CA PRO A 42 1.59 -4.98 10.45
C PRO A 42 2.84 -4.11 10.59
N LEU A 43 3.69 -4.35 11.61
CA LEU A 43 4.91 -3.57 11.81
C LEU A 43 5.94 -3.89 10.72
N TYR A 44 6.11 -5.16 10.40
CA TYR A 44 6.95 -5.58 9.28
C TYR A 44 6.45 -4.97 7.96
N THR A 45 5.14 -5.06 7.69
CA THR A 45 4.55 -4.48 6.47
C THR A 45 4.79 -2.97 6.36
N VAL A 46 4.59 -2.22 7.45
CA VAL A 46 4.85 -0.77 7.47
C VAL A 46 6.34 -0.47 7.23
N ARG A 47 7.25 -1.27 7.77
CA ARG A 47 8.70 -1.10 7.52
C ARG A 47 9.04 -1.31 6.05
N THR A 48 8.55 -2.39 5.43
CA THR A 48 8.75 -2.65 4.00
C THR A 48 8.21 -1.50 3.13
N ILE A 49 7.03 -0.97 3.46
CA ILE A 49 6.47 0.19 2.75
C ILE A 49 7.38 1.42 2.88
N GLN A 50 7.93 1.69 4.06
CA GLN A 50 8.86 2.82 4.25
C GLN A 50 10.15 2.62 3.45
N GLU A 51 10.67 1.39 3.38
CA GLU A 51 11.82 1.05 2.51
C GLU A 51 11.50 1.30 1.04
N GLU A 52 10.32 0.90 0.56
CA GLU A 52 9.87 1.17 -0.81
C GLU A 52 9.79 2.68 -1.11
N ILE A 53 9.27 3.48 -0.17
CA ILE A 53 9.23 4.95 -0.30
C ILE A 53 10.63 5.52 -0.38
N ALA A 54 11.54 5.10 0.52
CA ALA A 54 12.93 5.55 0.52
C ALA A 54 13.63 5.21 -0.81
N MET A 55 13.47 3.98 -1.30
CA MET A 55 14.02 3.57 -2.59
C MET A 55 13.42 4.36 -3.77
N GLY A 56 12.15 4.75 -3.69
CA GLY A 56 11.51 5.59 -4.70
C GLY A 56 12.07 7.01 -4.71
N LEU A 57 12.29 7.59 -3.53
CA LEU A 57 12.89 8.92 -3.38
C LEU A 57 14.35 8.95 -3.83
N ASP A 58 15.14 7.92 -3.52
CA ASP A 58 16.54 7.80 -3.95
C ASP A 58 16.69 7.59 -5.47
N ALA A 59 15.60 7.17 -6.14
CA ALA A 59 15.58 6.89 -7.58
C ALA A 59 15.08 8.07 -8.45
N LEU A 60 14.71 9.19 -7.83
CA LEU A 60 14.36 10.47 -8.50
C LEU A 60 15.63 11.29 -8.78
#